data_AF-E3MBL5-F1
#
_entry.id   AF-E3MBL5-F1
#
_cell.length_a   1.000
_cell.length_b   1.000
_cell.length_c   1.000
_cell.angle_alpha   90.00
_cell.angle_beta   90.00
_cell.angle_gamma   90.00
#
_symmetry.space_group_name_H-M   'P 1'
#
loop_
_entity.id
_entity.type
_entity.pdbx_description
1 polymer ?
#
loop_
_entity_poly.entity_id
_entity_poly.type
_entity_poly.pdbx_seq_one_letter_code
_entity_poly.pdbx_strand_id
1 'polypeptide(L)'
;MAIGSIPTFENGEITQNGLAKHHAYSLLDTCVHDGHRLVMIGCPNDFKWNGKWSELPPYNDDTTEMWIDWRKSTVNKRFFWMEIDDVCQWFSSLKVCKYREGWHELRTGRFQLEMFCPQKVLRLRVKSECKLAIELVDQYDDRFWRKCLEVVGLINIHKATSDNQIGDLIMSSTIGFYWSSKKSHTQHRSVESEEFELGPGSYFVIYTVISNMYPIDYGWVIRSPTRLDHISYDSVTFENRVASHQSLLKMVETGGNLRVKMRPGLFLKEYSKDNFLIMMAENTSRKPIDINVTAIPETSGVESNGILIGRYLKYTLPYRPVGYTTIPARSKVVFGSLWTVPGLIKLKSESMEPEISCQYEIKVLEEEIKNGKGKKTRYQKIDGRYKAVPIR
;
A
#
# COMPACT_ATOMS: atom_id res chain seq x y z
N MET A 1 -12.96 -14.80 9.27
CA MET A 1 -11.69 -14.06 9.07
C MET A 1 -10.53 -15.05 9.22
N ALA A 2 -9.40 -14.87 8.55
CA ALA A 2 -8.26 -15.80 8.63
C ALA A 2 -6.98 -15.10 9.11
N ILE A 3 -6.14 -15.81 9.86
CA ILE A 3 -4.84 -15.35 10.33
C ILE A 3 -3.73 -16.32 9.92
N GLY A 4 -2.56 -15.79 9.58
CA GLY A 4 -1.39 -16.59 9.19
C GLY A 4 -0.27 -16.51 10.23
N SER A 5 0.23 -17.66 10.67
CA SER A 5 1.36 -17.78 11.60
C SER A 5 2.67 -17.24 11.00
N ILE A 6 3.57 -16.71 11.83
CA ILE A 6 4.88 -16.18 11.43
C ILE A 6 5.73 -17.22 10.65
N PRO A 7 6.52 -16.81 9.63
CA PRO A 7 7.32 -17.70 8.80
C PRO A 7 8.60 -18.25 9.46
N THR A 8 9.19 -17.54 10.43
CA THR A 8 10.45 -17.91 11.07
C THR A 8 10.23 -18.22 12.54
N PHE A 9 10.45 -19.47 12.93
CA PHE A 9 10.75 -19.80 14.32
C PHE A 9 12.07 -20.54 14.35
N GLU A 10 12.85 -20.33 15.40
CA GLU A 10 14.24 -20.79 15.49
C GLU A 10 14.38 -22.32 15.41
N ASN A 11 13.32 -23.13 15.66
CA ASN A 11 13.34 -24.60 15.56
C ASN A 11 11.98 -25.22 15.14
N GLY A 12 11.98 -26.38 14.45
CA GLY A 12 10.81 -27.27 14.20
C GLY A 12 9.82 -26.87 13.08
N GLU A 13 8.75 -27.64 12.85
CA GLU A 13 7.57 -27.24 12.02
C GLU A 13 6.38 -26.73 12.87
N ILE A 14 6.52 -26.85 14.20
CA ILE A 14 5.52 -26.50 15.21
C ILE A 14 6.25 -25.73 16.32
N THR A 15 5.63 -24.70 16.87
CA THR A 15 6.17 -23.95 18.01
C THR A 15 6.10 -24.78 19.30
N GLN A 16 6.87 -24.41 20.31
CA GLN A 16 6.73 -24.98 21.66
C GLN A 16 5.30 -24.83 22.19
N ASN A 17 4.60 -23.78 21.73
CA ASN A 17 3.25 -23.48 22.14
C ASN A 17 2.16 -24.16 21.25
N GLY A 18 2.54 -25.11 20.39
CA GLY A 18 1.60 -25.95 19.62
C GLY A 18 1.09 -25.37 18.30
N LEU A 19 1.59 -24.20 17.85
CA LEU A 19 1.20 -23.59 16.57
C LEU A 19 2.07 -24.10 15.42
N ALA A 20 1.47 -24.54 14.32
CA ALA A 20 2.18 -24.86 13.09
C ALA A 20 2.68 -23.61 12.35
N LYS A 21 3.84 -23.74 11.69
CA LYS A 21 4.44 -22.71 10.82
C LYS A 21 3.72 -22.62 9.48
N HIS A 22 3.72 -21.43 8.88
CA HIS A 22 3.11 -21.18 7.57
C HIS A 22 1.66 -21.70 7.45
N HIS A 23 0.92 -21.67 8.55
CA HIS A 23 -0.42 -22.25 8.61
C HIS A 23 -1.47 -21.14 8.74
N ALA A 24 -2.60 -21.36 8.07
CA ALA A 24 -3.75 -20.48 8.15
C ALA A 24 -4.72 -21.01 9.21
N TYR A 25 -5.10 -20.12 10.13
CA TYR A 25 -6.11 -20.37 11.15
C TYR A 25 -7.31 -19.45 10.91
N SER A 26 -8.46 -19.82 11.45
CA SER A 26 -9.67 -19.00 11.40
C SER A 26 -9.80 -18.22 12.70
N LEU A 27 -10.08 -16.92 12.59
CA LEU A 27 -10.57 -16.13 13.72
C LEU A 27 -12.09 -16.29 13.76
N LEU A 28 -12.58 -16.84 14.86
CA LEU A 28 -13.97 -17.30 15.01
C LEU A 28 -14.81 -16.39 15.89
N ASP A 29 -14.26 -15.92 17.01
CA ASP A 29 -14.99 -15.09 17.98
C ASP A 29 -14.04 -14.26 18.85
N THR A 30 -14.59 -13.33 19.64
CA THR A 30 -13.87 -12.50 20.59
C THR A 30 -14.66 -12.33 21.87
N CYS A 31 -14.01 -12.32 23.03
CA CYS A 31 -14.67 -12.03 24.30
C CYS A 31 -13.76 -11.25 25.26
N VAL A 32 -14.36 -10.71 26.32
CA VAL A 32 -13.62 -10.23 27.48
C VAL A 32 -13.86 -11.20 28.63
N HIS A 33 -12.81 -11.83 29.12
CA HIS A 33 -12.87 -12.79 30.22
C HIS A 33 -11.85 -12.37 31.29
N ASP A 34 -12.33 -12.12 32.51
CA ASP A 34 -11.52 -11.65 33.64
C ASP A 34 -10.64 -10.42 33.32
N GLY A 35 -11.16 -9.49 32.52
CA GLY A 35 -10.44 -8.29 32.08
C GLY A 35 -9.44 -8.51 30.94
N HIS A 36 -9.30 -9.75 30.44
CA HIS A 36 -8.47 -10.09 29.29
C HIS A 36 -9.29 -10.12 28.00
N ARG A 37 -8.72 -9.56 26.93
CA ARG A 37 -9.33 -9.57 25.59
C ARG A 37 -8.88 -10.84 24.87
N LEU A 38 -9.80 -11.78 24.71
CA LEU A 38 -9.53 -13.08 24.12
C LEU A 38 -10.09 -13.19 22.71
N VAL A 39 -9.41 -13.99 21.90
CA VAL A 39 -9.80 -14.32 20.53
C VAL A 39 -9.91 -15.84 20.44
N MET A 40 -11.05 -16.32 19.94
CA MET A 40 -11.23 -17.73 19.62
C MET A 40 -10.66 -18.01 18.23
N ILE A 41 -9.75 -18.98 18.17
CA ILE A 41 -9.04 -19.36 16.95
C ILE A 41 -9.36 -20.83 16.64
N GLY A 42 -9.66 -21.11 15.38
CA GLY A 42 -9.89 -22.46 14.87
C GLY A 42 -8.79 -22.89 13.91
N CYS A 43 -8.25 -24.09 14.12
CA CYS A 43 -7.30 -24.73 13.23
C CYS A 43 -8.03 -25.75 12.32
N PRO A 44 -7.79 -25.80 11.00
CA PRO A 44 -8.34 -26.86 10.15
C PRO A 44 -7.75 -28.24 10.49
N ASN A 45 -6.56 -28.27 11.10
CA ASN A 45 -5.86 -29.45 11.59
C ASN A 45 -5.86 -29.47 13.13
N ASP A 46 -5.15 -30.42 13.72
CA ASP A 46 -5.09 -30.59 15.18
C ASP A 46 -3.87 -29.86 15.82
N PHE A 47 -3.38 -28.78 15.17
CA PHE A 47 -2.35 -27.91 15.74
C PHE A 47 -3.01 -26.89 16.68
N LYS A 48 -2.95 -27.17 17.98
CA LYS A 48 -3.66 -26.41 19.02
C LYS A 48 -2.67 -25.63 19.87
N TRP A 49 -2.98 -24.35 20.12
CA TRP A 49 -2.33 -23.57 21.16
C TRP A 49 -2.44 -24.25 22.52
N ASN A 50 -1.33 -24.34 23.25
CA ASN A 50 -1.27 -24.88 24.63
C ASN A 50 -0.80 -23.83 25.66
N GLY A 51 -0.76 -22.55 25.27
CA GLY A 51 -0.41 -21.46 26.17
C GLY A 51 -1.61 -20.97 26.99
N LYS A 52 -1.50 -19.75 27.55
CA LYS A 52 -2.54 -19.16 28.39
C LYS A 52 -3.90 -19.15 27.67
N TRP A 53 -4.96 -19.46 28.41
CA TRP A 53 -6.36 -19.53 27.94
C TRP A 53 -6.72 -20.71 27.02
N SER A 54 -5.77 -21.57 26.64
CA SER A 54 -6.05 -22.73 25.77
C SER A 54 -7.03 -23.76 26.35
N GLU A 55 -7.16 -23.82 27.66
CA GLU A 55 -8.05 -24.72 28.40
C GLU A 55 -9.49 -24.20 28.54
N LEU A 56 -9.74 -22.91 28.21
CA LEU A 56 -11.09 -22.39 28.22
C LEU A 56 -11.93 -23.08 27.14
N PRO A 57 -13.16 -23.50 27.46
CA PRO A 57 -14.03 -24.16 26.48
C PRO A 57 -14.36 -23.19 25.33
N PRO A 58 -14.31 -23.64 24.06
CA PRO A 58 -14.68 -22.81 22.90
C PRO A 58 -16.13 -22.33 22.93
N TYR A 59 -17.03 -23.14 23.46
CA TYR A 59 -18.46 -22.86 23.59
C TYR A 59 -18.97 -23.33 24.95
N ASN A 60 -20.03 -22.69 25.46
CA ASN A 60 -20.67 -23.10 26.71
C ASN A 60 -21.47 -24.41 26.54
N ASP A 61 -21.85 -25.01 27.67
CA ASP A 61 -22.60 -26.27 27.69
C ASP A 61 -23.94 -26.15 26.95
N ASP A 62 -24.67 -25.05 27.13
CA ASP A 62 -25.94 -24.78 26.44
C ASP A 62 -25.80 -24.86 24.90
N THR A 63 -24.73 -24.29 24.34
CA THR A 63 -24.47 -24.33 22.89
C THR A 63 -24.15 -25.75 22.41
N THR A 64 -23.51 -26.56 23.26
CA THR A 64 -23.03 -27.89 22.91
C THR A 64 -23.95 -29.02 23.38
N GLU A 65 -25.04 -28.72 24.10
CA GLU A 65 -25.92 -29.71 24.72
C GLU A 65 -26.41 -30.76 23.70
N MET A 66 -26.88 -30.29 22.54
CA MET A 66 -27.39 -31.12 21.45
C MET A 66 -26.29 -31.72 20.55
N TRP A 67 -25.01 -31.46 20.83
CA TRP A 67 -23.93 -31.94 19.98
C TRP A 67 -23.55 -33.37 20.33
N ILE A 68 -23.45 -34.19 19.30
CA ILE A 68 -22.86 -35.53 19.36
C ILE A 68 -21.37 -35.47 19.73
N ASP A 69 -20.89 -36.49 20.46
CA ASP A 69 -19.57 -36.50 21.11
C ASP A 69 -18.40 -36.23 20.14
N TRP A 70 -18.46 -36.78 18.92
CA TRP A 70 -17.40 -36.56 17.94
C TRP A 70 -17.28 -35.08 17.57
N ARG A 71 -18.39 -34.32 17.54
CA ARG A 71 -18.39 -32.89 17.24
C ARG A 71 -17.76 -32.10 18.39
N LYS A 72 -18.13 -32.42 19.64
CA LYS A 72 -17.52 -31.85 20.84
C LYS A 72 -16.01 -32.11 20.87
N SER A 73 -15.61 -33.36 20.64
CA SER A 73 -14.20 -33.76 20.56
C SER A 73 -13.43 -33.00 19.47
N THR A 74 -14.02 -32.85 18.28
CA THR A 74 -13.40 -32.14 17.16
C THR A 74 -13.18 -30.67 17.48
N VAL A 75 -14.19 -30.00 18.05
CA VAL A 75 -14.08 -28.60 18.43
C VAL A 75 -13.03 -28.40 19.52
N ASN A 76 -13.02 -29.23 20.56
CA ASN A 76 -12.05 -29.12 21.66
C ASN A 76 -10.59 -29.39 21.23
N LYS A 77 -10.40 -30.18 20.16
CA LYS A 77 -9.06 -30.44 19.57
C LYS A 77 -8.56 -29.29 18.71
N ARG A 78 -9.46 -28.54 18.07
CA ARG A 78 -9.09 -27.61 17.01
C ARG A 78 -9.25 -26.15 17.38
N PHE A 79 -10.13 -25.86 18.34
CA PHE A 79 -10.47 -24.51 18.73
C PHE A 79 -9.85 -24.19 20.08
N PHE A 80 -9.38 -22.96 20.23
CA PHE A 80 -8.73 -22.50 21.45
C PHE A 80 -8.89 -20.99 21.60
N TRP A 81 -8.91 -20.54 22.85
CA TRP A 81 -8.81 -19.13 23.19
C TRP A 81 -7.33 -18.73 23.34
N MET A 82 -7.05 -17.48 22.95
CA MET A 82 -5.73 -16.86 23.03
C MET A 82 -5.91 -15.38 23.36
N GLU A 83 -4.97 -14.80 24.10
CA GLU A 83 -4.99 -13.36 24.38
C GLU A 83 -4.67 -12.56 23.10
N ILE A 84 -5.32 -11.42 22.89
CA ILE A 84 -5.13 -10.65 21.66
C ILE A 84 -3.66 -10.21 21.44
N ASP A 85 -2.91 -10.00 22.51
CA ASP A 85 -1.48 -9.66 22.45
C ASP A 85 -0.64 -10.86 21.96
N ASP A 86 -1.00 -12.09 22.36
CA ASP A 86 -0.41 -13.32 21.80
C ASP A 86 -0.74 -13.44 20.30
N VAL A 87 -1.96 -13.07 19.87
CA VAL A 87 -2.30 -13.06 18.44
C VAL A 87 -1.34 -12.14 17.67
N CYS A 88 -1.07 -10.95 18.20
CA CYS A 88 -0.13 -10.00 17.61
C CYS A 88 1.32 -10.52 17.60
N GLN A 89 1.70 -11.33 18.59
CA GLN A 89 3.03 -11.91 18.69
C GLN A 89 3.24 -13.10 17.75
N TRP A 90 2.23 -13.94 17.55
CA TRP A 90 2.39 -15.25 16.87
C TRP A 90 1.90 -15.25 15.41
N PHE A 91 1.10 -14.25 15.01
CA PHE A 91 0.53 -14.15 13.67
C PHE A 91 0.99 -12.87 12.96
N SER A 92 1.42 -13.01 11.71
CA SER A 92 1.96 -11.92 10.90
C SER A 92 1.00 -11.38 9.85
N SER A 93 -0.18 -11.99 9.70
CA SER A 93 -1.14 -11.58 8.67
C SER A 93 -2.58 -11.83 9.09
N LEU A 94 -3.46 -10.91 8.70
CA LEU A 94 -4.90 -10.96 8.88
C LEU A 94 -5.58 -10.80 7.52
N LYS A 95 -6.42 -11.74 7.12
CA LYS A 95 -7.22 -11.68 5.89
C LYS A 95 -8.70 -11.61 6.26
N VAL A 96 -9.35 -10.52 5.85
CA VAL A 96 -10.79 -10.32 6.00
C VAL A 96 -11.45 -10.57 4.64
N CYS A 97 -12.26 -11.61 4.54
CA CYS A 97 -13.16 -11.80 3.41
C CYS A 97 -14.50 -11.16 3.78
N LYS A 98 -14.82 -10.02 3.17
CA LYS A 98 -16.09 -9.32 3.40
C LYS A 98 -17.19 -10.06 2.65
N TYR A 99 -18.13 -10.66 3.37
CA TYR A 99 -19.39 -11.11 2.79
C TYR A 99 -20.34 -9.92 2.75
N ARG A 100 -20.91 -9.63 1.57
CA ARG A 100 -21.83 -8.52 1.34
C ARG A 100 -23.08 -9.02 0.67
N GLU A 101 -24.03 -9.47 1.49
CA GLU A 101 -25.32 -9.93 1.01
C GLU A 101 -26.06 -8.80 0.26
N GLY A 102 -26.69 -9.14 -0.86
CA GLY A 102 -27.49 -8.20 -1.66
C GLY A 102 -26.69 -7.18 -2.48
N TRP A 103 -25.35 -7.20 -2.44
CA TRP A 103 -24.55 -6.31 -3.27
C TRP A 103 -24.48 -6.80 -4.72
N HIS A 104 -24.52 -5.84 -5.64
CA HIS A 104 -24.36 -6.05 -7.07
C HIS A 104 -22.91 -5.83 -7.50
N GLU A 105 -22.51 -6.48 -8.58
CA GLU A 105 -21.14 -6.46 -9.07
C GLU A 105 -21.08 -6.14 -10.57
N LEU A 106 -20.13 -5.30 -10.96
CA LEU A 106 -19.77 -4.99 -12.34
C LEU A 106 -18.26 -5.22 -12.51
N ARG A 107 -17.90 -6.20 -13.33
CA ARG A 107 -16.50 -6.51 -13.65
C ARG A 107 -16.09 -5.85 -14.94
N THR A 108 -14.91 -5.24 -14.96
CA THR A 108 -14.35 -4.66 -16.17
C THR A 108 -13.47 -5.65 -16.92
N GLY A 109 -13.07 -5.29 -18.14
CA GLY A 109 -12.02 -6.00 -18.87
C GLY A 109 -10.63 -5.81 -18.26
N ARG A 110 -9.63 -6.36 -18.97
CA ARG A 110 -8.20 -6.29 -18.62
C ARG A 110 -7.61 -4.92 -18.87
N PHE A 111 -6.79 -4.47 -17.92
CA PHE A 111 -5.91 -3.31 -17.97
C PHE A 111 -4.48 -3.79 -17.80
N GLN A 112 -3.54 -3.03 -18.37
CA GLN A 112 -2.11 -3.34 -18.28
C GLN A 112 -1.39 -2.12 -17.72
N LEU A 113 -0.45 -2.36 -16.81
CA LEU A 113 0.45 -1.35 -16.31
C LEU A 113 1.87 -1.73 -16.75
N GLU A 114 2.48 -0.91 -17.61
CA GLU A 114 3.87 -1.10 -18.07
C GLU A 114 4.68 0.21 -17.96
N MET A 115 6.02 0.12 -17.93
CA MET A 115 6.88 1.28 -17.67
C MET A 115 6.91 2.31 -18.80
N PHE A 116 6.77 1.87 -20.05
CA PHE A 116 6.99 2.71 -21.23
C PHE A 116 5.82 2.63 -22.22
N CYS A 117 4.64 2.24 -21.73
CA CYS A 117 3.44 2.13 -22.54
C CYS A 117 2.41 3.17 -22.11
N PRO A 118 1.52 3.58 -23.02
CA PRO A 118 0.39 4.41 -22.67
C PRO A 118 -0.44 3.82 -21.53
N GLN A 119 -0.77 4.63 -20.53
CA GLN A 119 -1.57 4.21 -19.39
C GLN A 119 -3.05 4.21 -19.76
N LYS A 120 -3.67 3.03 -19.71
CA LYS A 120 -5.12 2.87 -19.86
C LYS A 120 -5.79 3.07 -18.49
N VAL A 121 -6.73 4.01 -18.41
CA VAL A 121 -7.46 4.39 -17.20
C VAL A 121 -8.93 4.03 -17.35
N LEU A 122 -9.53 3.49 -16.29
CA LEU A 122 -10.96 3.20 -16.25
C LEU A 122 -11.74 4.51 -16.09
N ARG A 123 -12.75 4.73 -16.95
CA ARG A 123 -13.69 5.84 -16.83
C ARG A 123 -15.08 5.31 -16.52
N LEU A 124 -15.65 5.75 -15.41
CA LEU A 124 -17.03 5.50 -15.01
C LEU A 124 -17.91 6.66 -15.45
N ARG A 125 -19.11 6.34 -15.90
CA ARG A 125 -20.21 7.30 -16.14
C ARG A 125 -21.38 6.88 -15.27
N VAL A 126 -21.71 7.73 -14.32
CA VAL A 126 -22.70 7.50 -13.28
C VAL A 126 -23.90 8.40 -13.57
N LYS A 127 -25.11 7.85 -13.69
CA LYS A 127 -26.33 8.61 -14.00
C LYS A 127 -27.13 9.05 -12.77
N SER A 128 -26.98 8.35 -11.65
CA SER A 128 -27.67 8.61 -10.39
C SER A 128 -26.70 8.43 -9.24
N GLU A 129 -27.01 9.06 -8.11
CA GLU A 129 -26.22 8.91 -6.89
C GLU A 129 -26.13 7.44 -6.47
N CYS A 130 -24.93 7.00 -6.08
CA CYS A 130 -24.69 5.62 -5.70
C CYS A 130 -23.53 5.50 -4.70
N LYS A 131 -23.64 4.48 -3.85
CA LYS A 131 -22.55 4.05 -2.96
C LYS A 131 -21.79 2.91 -3.62
N LEU A 132 -20.47 2.99 -3.63
CA LEU A 132 -19.58 2.05 -4.32
C LEU A 132 -18.42 1.59 -3.43
N ALA A 133 -17.87 0.43 -3.76
CA ALA A 133 -16.51 0.03 -3.44
C ALA A 133 -15.85 -0.50 -4.72
N ILE A 134 -14.56 -0.23 -4.89
CA ILE A 134 -13.81 -0.69 -6.06
C ILE A 134 -12.72 -1.63 -5.59
N GLU A 135 -12.71 -2.83 -6.16
CA GLU A 135 -11.67 -3.82 -5.96
C GLU A 135 -10.78 -3.90 -7.21
N LEU A 136 -9.48 -3.81 -6.98
CA LEU A 136 -8.45 -4.10 -7.96
C LEU A 136 -8.08 -5.58 -7.85
N VAL A 137 -8.14 -6.31 -8.96
CA VAL A 137 -7.85 -7.73 -9.03
C VAL A 137 -6.66 -7.96 -9.96
N ASP A 138 -5.56 -8.50 -9.42
CA ASP A 138 -4.41 -8.93 -10.20
C ASP A 138 -4.82 -10.09 -11.13
N GLN A 139 -4.60 -9.90 -12.42
CA GLN A 139 -4.80 -10.90 -13.47
C GLN A 139 -3.47 -11.58 -13.78
N TYR A 140 -3.04 -12.38 -12.80
CA TYR A 140 -1.84 -13.21 -12.75
C TYR A 140 -1.20 -13.59 -14.10
N ASP A 141 0.09 -13.24 -14.26
CA ASP A 141 0.99 -13.84 -15.26
C ASP A 141 2.19 -14.50 -14.53
N ASP A 142 2.28 -15.83 -14.65
CA ASP A 142 3.34 -16.68 -14.09
C ASP A 142 4.76 -16.20 -14.45
N ARG A 143 4.96 -15.41 -15.50
CA ARG A 143 6.31 -15.04 -15.96
C ARG A 143 7.01 -14.01 -15.08
N PHE A 144 6.27 -13.23 -14.29
CA PHE A 144 6.82 -12.10 -13.53
C PHE A 144 7.04 -12.37 -12.03
N TRP A 145 6.66 -13.56 -11.53
CA TRP A 145 6.67 -13.89 -10.09
C TRP A 145 8.05 -13.77 -9.43
N ARG A 146 9.14 -14.11 -10.15
CA ARG A 146 10.50 -14.19 -9.56
C ARG A 146 11.08 -12.83 -9.16
N LYS A 147 10.46 -11.72 -9.53
CA LYS A 147 11.02 -10.38 -9.33
C LYS A 147 10.22 -9.51 -8.34
N CYS A 148 9.08 -10.01 -7.85
CA CYS A 148 8.10 -9.18 -7.14
C CYS A 148 7.57 -9.90 -5.91
N LEU A 149 7.99 -9.47 -4.73
CA LEU A 149 7.39 -9.93 -3.47
C LEU A 149 6.27 -8.97 -3.01
N GLU A 150 6.35 -7.69 -3.38
CA GLU A 150 5.46 -6.66 -2.87
C GLU A 150 5.28 -5.52 -3.88
N VAL A 151 4.04 -5.08 -4.08
CA VAL A 151 3.70 -3.87 -4.84
C VAL A 151 2.78 -3.00 -4.02
N VAL A 152 3.19 -1.74 -3.84
CA VAL A 152 2.43 -0.73 -3.11
C VAL A 152 1.98 0.35 -4.08
N GLY A 153 0.74 0.79 -3.94
CA GLY A 153 0.14 1.80 -4.79
C GLY A 153 -1.09 2.44 -4.17
N LEU A 154 -1.81 3.18 -5.02
CA LEU A 154 -3.00 3.93 -4.67
C LEU A 154 -4.07 3.73 -5.74
N ILE A 155 -5.33 3.65 -5.29
CA ILE A 155 -6.49 3.86 -6.16
C ILE A 155 -6.98 5.27 -5.87
N ASN A 156 -6.91 6.12 -6.88
CA ASN A 156 -7.45 7.48 -6.83
C ASN A 156 -8.67 7.57 -7.74
N ILE A 157 -9.73 8.19 -7.23
CA ILE A 157 -10.95 8.47 -7.98
C ILE A 157 -11.05 9.97 -8.18
N HIS A 158 -11.04 10.39 -9.44
CA HIS A 158 -11.14 11.80 -9.82
C HIS A 158 -12.40 12.04 -10.64
N LYS A 159 -12.96 13.25 -10.57
CA LYS A 159 -13.88 13.72 -11.63
C LYS A 159 -13.13 13.73 -12.96
N ALA A 160 -13.79 13.28 -14.02
CA ALA A 160 -13.32 13.43 -15.39
C ALA A 160 -13.97 14.67 -16.00
N THR A 161 -13.17 15.59 -16.51
CA THR A 161 -13.68 16.75 -17.25
C THR A 161 -14.18 16.33 -18.64
N SER A 162 -14.94 17.21 -19.29
CA SER A 162 -15.48 16.95 -20.64
C SER A 162 -14.40 16.65 -21.69
N ASP A 163 -13.19 17.16 -21.50
CA ASP A 163 -11.99 16.99 -22.32
C ASP A 163 -11.02 15.93 -21.78
N ASN A 164 -11.50 15.03 -20.91
CA ASN A 164 -10.75 13.91 -20.33
C ASN A 164 -9.51 14.30 -19.51
N GLN A 165 -9.53 15.47 -18.87
CA GLN A 165 -8.51 15.86 -17.91
C GLN A 165 -8.85 15.34 -16.51
N ILE A 166 -7.79 15.16 -15.70
CA ILE A 166 -7.91 14.73 -14.31
C ILE A 166 -8.43 15.91 -13.46
N GLY A 167 -9.67 15.80 -13.00
CA GLY A 167 -10.34 16.80 -12.18
C GLY A 167 -10.13 16.59 -10.68
N ASP A 168 -11.11 17.04 -9.89
CA ASP A 168 -11.05 16.97 -8.43
C ASP A 168 -10.99 15.54 -7.91
N LEU A 169 -10.14 15.32 -6.90
CA LEU A 169 -10.03 14.06 -6.18
C LEU A 169 -11.28 13.86 -5.31
N ILE A 170 -11.92 12.71 -5.46
CA ILE A 170 -13.09 12.29 -4.68
C ILE A 170 -12.66 11.36 -3.55
N MET A 171 -11.82 10.37 -3.86
CA MET A 171 -11.31 9.41 -2.89
C MET A 171 -9.90 8.95 -3.27
N SER A 172 -9.09 8.70 -2.25
CA SER A 172 -7.81 8.01 -2.35
C SER A 172 -7.79 6.84 -1.36
N SER A 173 -7.45 5.65 -1.84
CA SER A 173 -7.31 4.45 -1.02
C SER A 173 -5.96 3.79 -1.29
N THR A 174 -5.24 3.49 -0.20
CA THR A 174 -3.99 2.75 -0.21
C THR A 174 -4.23 1.31 -0.59
N ILE A 175 -3.37 0.80 -1.46
CA ILE A 175 -3.44 -0.59 -1.87
C ILE A 175 -2.05 -1.22 -1.81
N GLY A 176 -1.96 -2.32 -1.05
CA GLY A 176 -0.76 -3.14 -0.94
C GLY A 176 -1.05 -4.55 -1.42
N PHE A 177 -0.38 -4.96 -2.49
CA PHE A 177 -0.27 -6.36 -2.86
C PHE A 177 0.97 -6.95 -2.20
N TYR A 178 0.73 -7.79 -1.19
CA TYR A 178 1.78 -8.57 -0.54
C TYR A 178 1.66 -10.01 -1.04
N TRP A 179 2.66 -10.48 -1.78
CA TRP A 179 2.68 -11.83 -2.31
C TRP A 179 3.56 -12.72 -1.44
N SER A 180 3.06 -13.90 -1.09
CA SER A 180 3.91 -14.91 -0.47
C SER A 180 4.93 -15.42 -1.50
N SER A 181 6.20 -15.56 -1.07
CA SER A 181 7.30 -16.11 -1.86
C SER A 181 7.12 -17.59 -2.23
N LYS A 182 6.12 -18.27 -1.66
CA LYS A 182 5.81 -19.69 -1.94
C LYS A 182 4.69 -19.79 -2.97
N LYS A 183 4.88 -20.64 -3.98
CA LYS A 183 3.92 -20.97 -5.06
C LYS A 183 2.56 -21.39 -4.48
N SER A 184 1.70 -20.43 -4.21
CA SER A 184 0.32 -20.65 -3.85
C SER A 184 -0.52 -20.16 -5.03
N HIS A 185 -0.86 -21.08 -5.93
CA HIS A 185 -1.71 -20.86 -7.11
C HIS A 185 -3.15 -20.44 -6.77
N THR A 186 -3.47 -20.24 -5.50
CA THR A 186 -4.84 -20.07 -4.99
C THR A 186 -5.07 -18.76 -4.23
N GLN A 187 -4.08 -17.87 -4.12
CA GLN A 187 -4.32 -16.57 -3.48
C GLN A 187 -5.00 -15.63 -4.49
N HIS A 188 -6.29 -15.36 -4.28
CA HIS A 188 -6.95 -14.20 -4.88
C HIS A 188 -6.24 -12.93 -4.40
N ARG A 189 -5.49 -12.33 -5.32
CA ARG A 189 -4.69 -11.12 -5.14
C ARG A 189 -5.56 -9.94 -5.52
N SER A 190 -6.46 -9.62 -4.60
CA SER A 190 -7.33 -8.49 -4.76
C SER A 190 -7.31 -7.62 -3.52
N VAL A 191 -7.57 -6.34 -3.76
CA VAL A 191 -7.58 -5.31 -2.74
C VAL A 191 -8.73 -4.36 -3.04
N GLU A 192 -9.58 -4.15 -2.04
CA GLU A 192 -10.78 -3.34 -2.14
C GLU A 192 -10.55 -1.98 -1.48
N SER A 193 -11.06 -0.92 -2.10
CA SER A 193 -11.11 0.40 -1.50
C SER A 193 -12.05 0.46 -0.30
N GLU A 194 -12.00 1.56 0.43
CA GLU A 194 -13.11 1.97 1.29
C GLU A 194 -14.37 2.23 0.47
N GLU A 195 -15.52 2.28 1.15
CA GLU A 195 -16.79 2.64 0.52
C GLU A 195 -16.88 4.16 0.35
N PHE A 196 -17.43 4.60 -0.78
CA PHE A 196 -17.59 6.02 -1.09
C PHE A 196 -18.85 6.25 -1.92
N GLU A 197 -19.27 7.51 -2.01
CA GLU A 197 -20.45 7.93 -2.76
C GLU A 197 -20.03 8.71 -4.00
N LEU A 198 -20.73 8.45 -5.11
CA LEU A 198 -20.62 9.23 -6.34
C LEU A 198 -22.00 9.77 -6.70
N GLY A 199 -22.04 11.07 -6.99
CA GLY A 199 -23.17 11.67 -7.69
C GLY A 199 -23.14 11.40 -9.20
N PRO A 200 -24.13 11.91 -9.94
CA PRO A 200 -24.11 11.87 -11.40
C PRO A 200 -22.88 12.57 -11.98
N GLY A 201 -22.20 11.92 -12.93
CA GLY A 201 -20.99 12.49 -13.53
C GLY A 201 -20.11 11.46 -14.24
N SER A 202 -18.96 11.93 -14.71
CA SER A 202 -17.90 11.08 -15.24
C SER A 202 -16.71 11.09 -14.28
N TYR A 203 -16.11 9.93 -14.06
CA TYR A 203 -15.06 9.74 -13.07
C TYR A 203 -13.94 8.85 -13.64
N PHE A 204 -12.69 9.17 -13.32
CA PHE A 204 -11.54 8.32 -13.58
C PHE A 204 -11.18 7.53 -12.33
N VAL A 205 -10.95 6.23 -12.52
CA VAL A 205 -10.41 5.32 -11.50
C VAL A 205 -8.98 4.99 -11.92
N ILE A 206 -8.02 5.52 -11.16
CA ILE A 206 -6.61 5.52 -11.52
C ILE A 206 -5.85 4.67 -10.51
N TYR A 207 -5.29 3.55 -10.98
CA TYR A 207 -4.29 2.79 -10.24
C TYR A 207 -2.90 3.40 -10.45
N THR A 208 -2.22 3.77 -9.37
CA THR A 208 -0.84 4.26 -9.39
C THR A 208 0.06 3.39 -8.52
N VAL A 209 1.09 2.78 -9.12
CA VAL A 209 2.14 2.07 -8.39
C VAL A 209 3.20 3.07 -7.91
N ILE A 210 3.49 3.05 -6.62
CA ILE A 210 4.47 3.94 -5.97
C ILE A 210 5.78 3.21 -5.65
N SER A 211 5.72 1.89 -5.46
CA SER A 211 6.90 1.04 -5.31
C SER A 211 7.65 0.88 -6.64
N ASN A 212 8.70 0.06 -6.66
CA ASN A 212 9.28 -0.38 -7.92
C ASN A 212 8.21 -1.09 -8.75
N MET A 213 8.06 -0.63 -9.97
CA MET A 213 7.03 -1.09 -10.89
C MET A 213 7.49 -2.34 -11.61
N TYR A 214 6.58 -3.31 -11.69
CA TYR A 214 6.68 -4.46 -12.58
C TYR A 214 5.47 -4.47 -13.51
N PRO A 215 5.59 -5.02 -14.73
CA PRO A 215 4.44 -5.24 -15.60
C PRO A 215 3.38 -6.06 -14.87
N ILE A 216 2.17 -5.51 -14.78
CA ILE A 216 1.03 -6.15 -14.10
C ILE A 216 -0.20 -5.98 -14.97
N ASP A 217 -0.90 -7.08 -15.16
CA ASP A 217 -2.25 -7.10 -15.69
C ASP A 217 -3.26 -7.13 -14.56
N TYR A 218 -4.34 -6.38 -14.71
CA TYR A 218 -5.33 -6.28 -13.66
C TYR A 218 -6.72 -6.02 -14.23
N GLY A 219 -7.74 -6.25 -13.41
CA GLY A 219 -9.12 -5.86 -13.69
C GLY A 219 -9.73 -5.14 -12.50
N TRP A 220 -10.85 -4.47 -12.75
CA TRP A 220 -11.62 -3.81 -11.72
C TRP A 220 -12.91 -4.58 -11.46
N VAL A 221 -13.29 -4.61 -10.19
CA VAL A 221 -14.59 -5.08 -9.75
C VAL A 221 -15.25 -3.96 -8.97
N ILE A 222 -16.35 -3.45 -9.51
CA ILE A 222 -17.13 -2.37 -8.90
C ILE A 222 -18.30 -3.01 -8.18
N ARG A 223 -18.47 -2.71 -6.90
CA ARG A 223 -19.56 -3.24 -6.08
C ARG A 223 -20.43 -2.13 -5.53
N SER A 224 -21.74 -2.38 -5.45
CA SER A 224 -22.71 -1.47 -4.85
C SER A 224 -23.81 -2.21 -4.10
N PRO A 225 -24.39 -1.65 -3.02
CA PRO A 225 -25.63 -2.17 -2.44
C PRO A 225 -26.85 -1.91 -3.35
N THR A 226 -26.70 -1.13 -4.42
CA THR A 226 -27.77 -0.81 -5.39
C THR A 226 -27.46 -1.41 -6.77
N ARG A 227 -28.48 -1.56 -7.62
CA ARG A 227 -28.31 -2.09 -8.98
C ARG A 227 -27.39 -1.18 -9.80
N LEU A 228 -26.51 -1.77 -10.61
CA LEU A 228 -25.45 -1.05 -11.34
C LEU A 228 -25.84 -0.66 -12.78
N ASP A 229 -27.12 -0.75 -13.16
CA ASP A 229 -27.64 -0.44 -14.50
C ASP A 229 -27.53 1.05 -14.89
N HIS A 230 -27.39 1.92 -13.89
CA HIS A 230 -27.17 3.36 -14.06
C HIS A 230 -25.68 3.74 -14.19
N ILE A 231 -24.78 2.75 -14.17
CA ILE A 231 -23.33 2.92 -14.32
C ILE A 231 -22.89 2.25 -15.62
N SER A 232 -22.21 3.01 -16.47
CA SER A 232 -21.49 2.46 -17.63
C SER A 232 -20.00 2.78 -17.50
N TYR A 233 -19.15 1.97 -18.10
CA TYR A 233 -17.72 2.23 -18.11
C TYR A 233 -17.11 2.10 -19.49
N ASP A 234 -16.01 2.81 -19.69
CA ASP A 234 -15.11 2.66 -20.82
C ASP A 234 -13.66 2.89 -20.33
N SER A 235 -12.72 3.07 -21.25
CA SER A 235 -11.35 3.40 -20.90
C SER A 235 -10.82 4.56 -21.70
N VAL A 236 -10.00 5.39 -21.06
CA VAL A 236 -9.25 6.47 -21.71
C VAL A 236 -7.77 6.16 -21.61
N THR A 237 -7.06 6.33 -22.71
CA THR A 237 -5.61 6.11 -22.77
C THR A 237 -4.89 7.44 -22.64
N PHE A 238 -3.94 7.50 -21.73
CA PHE A 238 -3.04 8.63 -21.53
C PHE A 238 -1.65 8.27 -22.02
N GLU A 239 -0.92 9.23 -22.57
CA GLU A 239 0.48 9.01 -22.93
C GLU A 239 1.31 8.74 -21.68
N ASN A 240 2.16 7.70 -21.75
CA ASN A 240 3.02 7.29 -20.64
C ASN A 240 2.22 7.19 -19.33
N ARG A 241 2.62 7.92 -18.29
CA ARG A 241 1.97 7.94 -16.97
C ARG A 241 1.39 9.29 -16.58
N VAL A 242 0.94 10.07 -17.56
CA VAL A 242 0.41 11.41 -17.31
C VAL A 242 -0.76 11.36 -16.32
N ALA A 243 -1.68 10.39 -16.43
CA ALA A 243 -2.81 10.27 -15.51
C ALA A 243 -2.37 9.98 -14.07
N SER A 244 -1.49 9.00 -13.84
CA SER A 244 -0.92 8.75 -12.50
C SER A 244 -0.18 9.97 -11.94
N HIS A 245 0.62 10.65 -12.75
CA HIS A 245 1.36 11.82 -12.30
C HIS A 245 0.44 12.98 -11.91
N GLN A 246 -0.54 13.31 -12.76
CA GLN A 246 -1.52 14.37 -12.49
C GLN A 246 -2.41 14.02 -11.30
N SER A 247 -2.81 12.75 -11.17
CA SER A 247 -3.59 12.26 -10.03
C SER A 247 -2.85 12.47 -8.71
N LEU A 248 -1.59 12.06 -8.63
CA LEU A 248 -0.75 12.26 -7.44
C LEU A 248 -0.48 13.74 -7.14
N LEU A 249 -0.24 14.57 -8.17
CA LEU A 249 -0.09 16.02 -7.99
C LEU A 249 -1.35 16.61 -7.35
N LYS A 250 -2.52 16.35 -7.92
CA LYS A 250 -3.79 16.86 -7.42
C LYS A 250 -4.05 16.39 -5.98
N MET A 251 -3.76 15.13 -5.68
CA MET A 251 -3.86 14.58 -4.33
C MET A 251 -3.00 15.33 -3.31
N VAL A 252 -1.72 15.59 -3.62
CA VAL A 252 -0.82 16.33 -2.72
C VAL A 252 -1.23 17.80 -2.62
N GLU A 253 -1.70 18.40 -3.72
CA GLU A 253 -2.20 19.77 -3.72
C GLU A 253 -3.43 19.95 -2.83
N THR A 254 -4.41 19.05 -2.90
CA THR A 254 -5.66 19.15 -2.12
C THR A 254 -5.50 18.70 -0.67
N GLY A 255 -4.75 17.62 -0.42
CA GLY A 255 -4.72 16.96 0.89
C GLY A 255 -3.37 16.98 1.60
N GLY A 256 -2.32 17.55 1.00
CA GLY A 256 -0.99 17.53 1.62
C GLY A 256 -0.90 18.45 2.85
N ASN A 257 -0.23 17.98 3.90
CA ASN A 257 -0.26 18.53 5.24
C ASN A 257 0.62 19.78 5.41
N LEU A 258 1.81 19.79 4.81
CA LEU A 258 2.80 20.83 5.03
C LEU A 258 3.46 21.25 3.72
N ARG A 259 3.43 22.57 3.43
CA ARG A 259 4.19 23.19 2.33
C ARG A 259 5.36 23.95 2.92
N VAL A 260 6.57 23.45 2.73
CA VAL A 260 7.78 24.06 3.28
C VAL A 260 8.54 24.78 2.18
N LYS A 261 8.80 26.08 2.39
CA LYS A 261 9.64 26.88 1.49
C LYS A 261 11.10 26.57 1.78
N MET A 262 11.80 25.98 0.80
CA MET A 262 13.23 25.65 0.94
C MET A 262 14.11 26.85 0.63
N ARG A 263 13.81 27.53 -0.48
CA ARG A 263 14.50 28.73 -0.93
C ARG A 263 13.57 29.54 -1.83
N PRO A 264 13.92 30.79 -2.19
CA PRO A 264 13.17 31.53 -3.19
C PRO A 264 13.02 30.71 -4.47
N GLY A 265 11.77 30.43 -4.84
CA GLY A 265 11.44 29.68 -6.06
C GLY A 265 11.28 28.17 -5.90
N LEU A 266 11.58 27.56 -4.75
CA LEU A 266 11.46 26.12 -4.52
C LEU A 266 10.67 25.80 -3.24
N PHE A 267 9.62 25.00 -3.39
CA PHE A 267 8.75 24.55 -2.31
C PHE A 267 8.61 23.03 -2.37
N LEU A 268 8.57 22.39 -1.20
CA LEU A 268 8.20 20.99 -1.09
C LEU A 268 6.86 20.88 -0.37
N LYS A 269 6.05 19.92 -0.80
CA LYS A 269 4.78 19.59 -0.14
C LYS A 269 4.67 18.08 0.02
N GLU A 270 4.20 17.65 1.18
CA GLU A 270 4.06 16.24 1.49
C GLU A 270 2.60 15.88 1.68
N TYR A 271 2.23 14.72 1.17
CA TYR A 271 1.01 14.01 1.53
C TYR A 271 1.43 12.74 2.26
N SER A 272 0.93 12.55 3.48
CA SER A 272 1.21 11.35 4.27
C SER A 272 -0.10 10.84 4.87
N LYS A 273 -0.38 9.55 4.68
CA LYS A 273 -1.54 8.85 5.25
C LYS A 273 -1.14 7.39 5.45
N ASP A 274 -1.64 6.76 6.51
CA ASP A 274 -1.35 5.35 6.83
C ASP A 274 0.16 5.05 6.77
N ASN A 275 0.56 4.13 5.90
CA ASN A 275 1.91 3.61 5.73
C ASN A 275 2.65 4.21 4.52
N PHE A 276 2.22 5.34 3.97
CA PHE A 276 2.84 5.94 2.78
C PHE A 276 2.94 7.46 2.84
N LEU A 277 3.94 7.98 2.13
CA LEU A 277 4.20 9.40 1.96
C LEU A 277 4.56 9.69 0.50
N ILE A 278 3.99 10.75 -0.07
CA ILE A 278 4.30 11.28 -1.39
C ILE A 278 4.82 12.70 -1.25
N MET A 279 5.97 12.97 -1.87
CA MET A 279 6.56 14.31 -1.92
C MET A 279 6.33 14.93 -3.30
N MET A 280 5.82 16.16 -3.30
CA MET A 280 5.75 17.05 -4.47
C MET A 280 6.80 18.14 -4.33
N ALA A 281 7.49 18.45 -5.42
CA ALA A 281 8.35 19.62 -5.55
C ALA A 281 7.73 20.64 -6.50
N GLU A 282 7.73 21.91 -6.11
CA GLU A 282 7.24 23.03 -6.89
C GLU A 282 8.36 24.03 -7.13
N ASN A 283 8.61 24.33 -8.41
CA ASN A 283 9.55 25.35 -8.84
C ASN A 283 8.77 26.53 -9.44
N THR A 284 8.73 27.67 -8.75
CA THR A 284 8.07 28.88 -9.25
C THR A 284 9.01 29.81 -10.02
N SER A 285 10.30 29.48 -10.09
CA SER A 285 11.31 30.29 -10.77
C SER A 285 11.25 30.13 -12.30
N ARG A 286 11.92 31.04 -13.01
CA ARG A 286 12.02 31.01 -14.49
C ARG A 286 13.05 30.00 -15.02
N LYS A 287 13.86 29.40 -14.15
CA LYS A 287 14.91 28.44 -14.53
C LYS A 287 14.63 27.08 -13.88
N PRO A 288 15.04 25.97 -14.51
CA PRO A 288 15.00 24.67 -13.83
C PRO A 288 15.87 24.69 -12.57
N ILE A 289 15.49 23.89 -11.57
CA ILE A 289 16.26 23.71 -10.33
C ILE A 289 16.56 22.23 -10.19
N ASP A 290 17.83 21.88 -10.04
CA ASP A 290 18.28 20.51 -9.83
C ASP A 290 18.45 20.24 -8.33
N ILE A 291 17.65 19.30 -7.81
CA ILE A 291 17.64 18.98 -6.39
C ILE A 291 17.94 17.50 -6.13
N ASN A 292 18.59 17.24 -5.01
CA ASN A 292 18.72 15.93 -4.41
C ASN A 292 18.06 15.96 -3.03
N VAL A 293 17.21 14.99 -2.73
CA VAL A 293 16.52 14.88 -1.44
C VAL A 293 16.92 13.56 -0.80
N THR A 294 17.40 13.65 0.43
CA THR A 294 17.66 12.52 1.31
C THR A 294 16.68 12.58 2.47
N ALA A 295 15.80 11.59 2.57
CA ALA A 295 14.92 11.41 3.71
C ALA A 295 15.64 10.67 4.84
N ILE A 296 15.40 11.10 6.07
CA ILE A 296 15.83 10.47 7.32
C ILE A 296 14.55 10.13 8.08
N PRO A 297 13.97 8.94 7.85
CA PRO A 297 12.74 8.53 8.51
C PRO A 297 12.98 8.28 10.00
N GLU A 298 12.03 8.69 10.83
CA GLU A 298 12.02 8.38 12.27
C GLU A 298 11.73 6.89 12.51
N THR A 299 10.95 6.28 11.61
CA THR A 299 10.56 4.86 11.67
C THR A 299 11.55 3.97 10.89
N SER A 300 11.83 2.78 11.42
CA SER A 300 12.58 1.74 10.71
C SER A 300 11.74 1.07 9.61
N GLY A 301 12.36 0.32 8.69
CA GLY A 301 11.62 -0.44 7.66
C GLY A 301 10.96 0.40 6.54
N VAL A 302 11.28 1.69 6.43
CA VAL A 302 10.83 2.55 5.32
C VAL A 302 11.58 2.25 4.03
N GLU A 303 10.86 2.05 2.94
CA GLU A 303 11.36 1.95 1.57
C GLU A 303 11.06 3.24 0.80
N SER A 304 11.74 3.45 -0.34
CA SER A 304 11.56 4.66 -1.14
C SER A 304 11.67 4.44 -2.64
N ASN A 305 11.06 5.35 -3.39
CA ASN A 305 11.24 5.47 -4.83
C ASN A 305 11.43 6.96 -5.18
N GLY A 306 12.51 7.26 -5.90
CA GLY A 306 12.89 8.64 -6.27
C GLY A 306 13.56 9.46 -5.16
N ILE A 307 13.42 9.09 -3.88
CA ILE A 307 14.05 9.75 -2.72
C ILE A 307 15.13 8.85 -2.13
N LEU A 308 16.28 9.40 -1.74
CA LEU A 308 17.33 8.64 -1.05
C LEU A 308 16.99 8.48 0.44
N ILE A 309 17.30 7.34 1.06
CA ILE A 309 17.15 7.17 2.51
C ILE A 309 18.52 7.22 3.18
N GLY A 310 18.67 8.13 4.16
CA GLY A 310 19.95 8.48 4.78
C GLY A 310 20.68 7.31 5.45
N ARG A 311 19.97 6.33 6.02
CA ARG A 311 20.59 5.15 6.65
C ARG A 311 21.41 4.30 5.67
N TYR A 312 21.02 4.25 4.39
CA TYR A 312 21.77 3.51 3.38
C TYR A 312 23.07 4.21 2.98
N LEU A 313 23.21 5.53 3.24
CA LEU A 313 24.43 6.26 2.95
C LEU A 313 25.63 5.76 3.78
N LYS A 314 25.40 5.18 4.96
CA LYS A 314 26.47 4.60 5.81
C LYS A 314 27.03 3.29 5.26
N TYR A 315 26.21 2.50 4.57
CA TYR A 315 26.60 1.19 4.03
C TYR A 315 27.09 1.27 2.58
N THR A 316 26.81 2.38 1.90
CA THR A 316 27.34 2.63 0.56
C THR A 316 28.61 3.48 0.66
N LEU A 317 29.75 2.83 0.43
CA LEU A 317 31.09 3.38 0.16
C LEU A 317 31.07 4.73 -0.61
N PRO A 318 32.15 5.55 -0.53
CA PRO A 318 32.18 6.98 -0.93
C PRO A 318 31.98 7.28 -2.44
N TYR A 319 31.51 6.33 -3.25
CA TYR A 319 31.52 6.34 -4.71
C TYR A 319 30.15 6.25 -5.39
N ARG A 320 29.01 6.40 -4.69
CA ARG A 320 27.74 6.56 -5.42
C ARG A 320 27.60 8.00 -5.94
N PRO A 321 27.33 8.19 -7.25
CA PRO A 321 27.00 9.50 -7.80
C PRO A 321 25.74 10.04 -7.10
N VAL A 322 25.85 11.19 -6.44
CA VAL A 322 24.67 11.94 -5.98
C VAL A 322 23.87 12.31 -7.24
N GLY A 323 22.69 11.72 -7.36
CA GLY A 323 21.77 11.98 -8.47
C GLY A 323 20.92 13.21 -8.16
N TYR A 324 20.94 14.21 -9.02
CA TYR A 324 20.03 15.35 -8.95
C TYR A 324 18.91 15.19 -9.98
N THR A 325 17.69 15.48 -9.54
CA THR A 325 16.49 15.49 -10.37
C THR A 325 16.15 16.94 -10.71
N THR A 326 15.98 17.21 -12.01
CA THR A 326 15.58 18.52 -12.51
C THR A 326 14.09 18.77 -12.26
N ILE A 327 13.77 19.87 -11.58
CA ILE A 327 12.42 20.41 -11.47
C ILE A 327 12.27 21.53 -12.52
N PRO A 328 11.46 21.36 -13.57
CA PRO A 328 11.33 22.35 -14.63
C PRO A 328 10.88 23.73 -14.11
N ALA A 329 11.20 24.78 -14.86
CA ALA A 329 10.76 26.14 -14.52
C ALA A 329 9.22 26.22 -14.46
N ARG A 330 8.68 26.95 -13.48
CA ARG A 330 7.23 27.17 -13.31
C ARG A 330 6.41 25.87 -13.35
N SER A 331 6.88 24.84 -12.66
CA SER A 331 6.25 23.51 -12.68
C SER A 331 6.11 22.91 -11.29
N LYS A 332 5.28 21.88 -11.21
CA LYS A 332 5.13 20.99 -10.06
C LYS A 332 5.36 19.58 -10.54
N VAL A 333 6.06 18.79 -9.75
CA VAL A 333 6.32 17.38 -10.05
C VAL A 333 6.18 16.56 -8.78
N VAL A 334 5.62 15.36 -8.91
CA VAL A 334 5.82 14.30 -7.92
C VAL A 334 7.31 13.95 -7.92
N PHE A 335 7.97 14.25 -6.81
CA PHE A 335 9.41 14.05 -6.65
C PHE A 335 9.74 12.59 -6.33
N GLY A 336 8.97 11.99 -5.41
CA GLY A 336 9.12 10.60 -5.04
C GLY A 336 8.20 10.20 -3.90
N SER A 337 8.35 8.96 -3.47
CA SER A 337 7.51 8.31 -2.47
C SER A 337 8.33 7.57 -1.42
N LEU A 338 7.75 7.42 -0.24
CA LEU A 338 8.21 6.60 0.87
C LEU A 338 7.05 5.72 1.32
N TRP A 339 7.32 4.49 1.76
CA TRP A 339 6.31 3.62 2.36
C TRP A 339 6.92 2.69 3.39
N THR A 340 6.15 2.26 4.39
CA THR A 340 6.54 1.18 5.29
C THR A 340 5.98 -0.14 4.78
N VAL A 341 6.79 -1.19 4.88
CA VAL A 341 6.30 -2.56 4.74
C VAL A 341 5.58 -2.91 6.05
N PRO A 342 4.30 -3.32 6.02
CA PRO A 342 3.58 -3.73 7.22
C PRO A 342 4.36 -4.80 7.97
N GLY A 343 4.60 -4.54 9.26
CA GLY A 343 5.24 -5.48 10.16
C GLY A 343 4.26 -6.50 10.74
N LEU A 344 4.59 -7.05 11.90
CA LEU A 344 3.65 -7.85 12.70
C LEU A 344 2.38 -7.07 13.02
N ILE A 345 1.29 -7.80 13.24
CA ILE A 345 0.01 -7.22 13.67
C ILE A 345 0.25 -6.45 14.97
N LYS A 346 -0.23 -5.20 15.05
CA LYS A 346 -0.13 -4.36 16.25
C LYS A 346 -1.50 -3.82 16.62
N LEU A 347 -1.82 -3.84 17.91
CA LEU A 347 -2.99 -3.16 18.44
C LEU A 347 -2.68 -1.67 18.60
N LYS A 348 -3.59 -0.82 18.14
CA LYS A 348 -3.53 0.63 18.31
C LYS A 348 -4.88 1.11 18.87
N SER A 349 -4.85 2.07 19.79
CA SER A 349 -6.02 2.53 20.55
C SER A 349 -6.79 3.68 19.90
N GLU A 350 -6.26 4.34 18.86
CA GLU A 350 -6.84 5.56 18.25
C GLU A 350 -6.63 5.64 16.73
N SER A 351 -7.33 6.59 16.08
CA SER A 351 -7.21 6.89 14.65
C SER A 351 -5.75 7.18 14.26
N MET A 352 -5.26 6.45 13.27
CA MET A 352 -3.86 6.44 12.86
C MET A 352 -3.34 7.83 12.48
N GLU A 353 -2.37 8.34 13.24
CA GLU A 353 -1.39 9.29 12.68
C GLU A 353 -0.60 8.61 11.56
N PRO A 354 -0.11 9.36 10.56
CA PRO A 354 0.73 8.78 9.51
C PRO A 354 1.95 8.09 10.11
N GLU A 355 2.20 6.83 9.72
CA GLU A 355 3.31 6.03 10.26
C GLU A 355 4.69 6.55 9.85
N ILE A 356 4.73 7.47 8.89
CA ILE A 356 5.95 8.02 8.31
C ILE A 356 6.05 9.50 8.65
N SER A 357 6.98 9.80 9.56
CA SER A 357 7.59 11.10 9.76
C SER A 357 9.03 11.05 9.27
N CYS A 358 9.48 12.13 8.63
CA CYS A 358 10.82 12.23 8.04
C CYS A 358 11.42 13.61 8.27
N GLN A 359 12.71 13.63 8.60
CA GLN A 359 13.55 14.80 8.36
C GLN A 359 14.16 14.70 6.95
N TYR A 360 14.49 15.85 6.35
CA TYR A 360 15.04 15.88 5.00
C TYR A 360 16.32 16.68 4.93
N GLU A 361 17.35 16.08 4.31
CA GLU A 361 18.52 16.80 3.81
C GLU A 361 18.33 17.06 2.32
N ILE A 362 18.30 18.33 1.93
CA ILE A 362 18.06 18.75 0.55
C ILE A 362 19.27 19.50 0.04
N LYS A 363 19.77 19.10 -1.13
CA LYS A 363 20.91 19.73 -1.80
C LYS A 363 20.46 20.29 -3.13
N VAL A 364 20.86 21.52 -3.42
CA VAL A 364 20.66 22.17 -4.72
C VAL A 364 21.98 22.19 -5.47
N LEU A 365 21.99 21.65 -6.69
CA LEU A 365 23.22 21.45 -7.46
C LEU A 365 24.01 22.76 -7.66
N GLU A 366 23.31 23.84 -8.01
CA GLU A 366 23.93 25.15 -8.24
C GLU A 366 24.67 25.67 -7.00
N GLU A 367 24.12 25.45 -5.81
CA GLU A 367 24.71 25.89 -4.55
C GLU A 367 25.91 25.04 -4.16
N GLU A 368 25.84 23.72 -4.39
CA GLU A 368 26.96 22.81 -4.17
C GLU A 368 28.14 23.12 -5.11
N ILE A 369 27.87 23.57 -6.34
CA ILE A 369 28.90 24.07 -7.26
C ILE A 369 29.53 25.37 -6.74
N LYS A 370 28.70 26.35 -6.32
CA LYS A 370 29.17 27.65 -5.79
C LYS A 370 30.01 27.50 -4.52
N ASN A 371 29.63 26.59 -3.63
CA ASN A 371 30.32 26.34 -2.36
C ASN A 371 31.63 25.54 -2.51
N GLY A 372 32.14 25.37 -3.73
CA GLY A 372 33.44 24.74 -4.01
C GLY A 372 33.45 23.21 -3.91
N LYS A 373 32.37 22.56 -3.46
CA LYS A 373 32.24 21.08 -3.50
C LYS A 373 32.18 20.56 -4.94
N GLY A 374 31.67 21.35 -5.88
CA GLY A 374 31.74 21.08 -7.32
C GLY A 374 33.17 21.07 -7.91
N LYS A 375 34.19 21.58 -7.20
CA LYS A 375 35.59 21.54 -7.69
C LYS A 375 36.25 20.17 -7.55
N LYS A 376 35.70 19.27 -6.73
CA LYS A 376 36.19 17.89 -6.54
C LYS A 376 35.39 16.86 -7.34
N THR A 377 34.28 17.28 -7.95
CA THR A 377 33.31 16.37 -8.59
C THR A 377 32.71 17.02 -9.83
N ARG A 378 32.82 16.37 -11.00
CA ARG A 378 32.18 16.78 -12.25
C ARG A 378 30.75 16.25 -12.28
N TYR A 379 29.77 17.03 -12.74
CA TYR A 379 28.41 16.52 -12.93
C TYR A 379 28.14 16.23 -14.41
N GLN A 380 27.60 15.05 -14.71
CA GLN A 380 27.20 14.65 -16.06
C GLN A 380 25.71 14.35 -16.11
N LYS A 381 25.01 14.87 -17.12
CA LYS A 381 23.59 14.56 -17.35
C LYS A 381 23.46 13.24 -18.10
N ILE A 382 22.74 12.30 -17.52
CA ILE A 382 22.45 10.98 -18.09
C ILE A 382 20.94 10.75 -17.90
N ASP A 383 20.20 10.56 -19.00
CA ASP A 383 18.75 10.34 -19.03
C ASP A 383 17.96 11.39 -18.23
N GLY A 384 18.32 12.67 -18.41
CA GLY A 384 17.64 13.78 -17.73
C GLY A 384 18.06 14.01 -16.27
N ARG A 385 18.88 13.13 -15.68
CA ARG A 385 19.37 13.26 -14.29
C ARG A 385 20.85 13.62 -14.27
N TYR A 386 21.26 14.54 -13.40
CA TYR A 386 22.68 14.83 -13.21
C TYR A 386 23.29 13.84 -12.22
N LYS A 387 24.41 13.22 -12.58
CA LYS A 387 25.18 12.31 -11.73
C LYS A 387 26.54 12.92 -11.41
N ALA A 388 26.94 12.83 -10.14
CA ALA A 388 28.24 13.26 -9.67
C ALA A 388 29.34 12.25 -10.06
N VAL A 389 30.34 12.66 -10.82
CA VAL A 389 31.46 11.85 -11.30
C VAL A 389 32.76 12.42 -10.69
N PRO A 390 33.58 11.61 -10.00
CA PRO A 390 34.85 12.07 -9.47
C PRO A 390 35.73 12.66 -10.59
N ILE A 391 36.42 13.76 -10.30
CA ILE A 391 37.47 14.27 -11.18
C ILE A 391 38.69 13.39 -10.91
N ARG A 392 39.16 12.65 -11.92
CA ARG A 392 40.35 11.81 -11.82
C ARG A 392 41.60 12.63 -11.58
#